data_AF-A0AAI8X5G7-F1
#
_entry.id   AF-A0AAI8X5G7-F1
#
_cell.length_a   1.000
_cell.length_b   1.000
_cell.length_c   1.000
_cell.angle_alpha   90.00
_cell.angle_beta   90.00
_cell.angle_gamma   90.00
#
_symmetry.space_group_name_H-M   'P 1'
#
loop_
_entity.id
_entity.type
_entity.pdbx_description
1 polymer ?
#
loop_
_entity_poly.entity_id
_entity_poly.type
_entity_poly.pdbx_seq_one_letter_code
_entity_poly.pdbx_strand_id
1 'polypeptide(L)'
;MKGVWESPLAVQVEAYGLQWVFGPLPTLPAAMEFVSEHVWDTDTYRHQYLSLIDPSEAAVRLNRRVREGNPGLFDAPGRSQQEPLEVALRAAIAREHGGVGDGPHGDGLYAHLDIHRPWRVAVKRHACWEGDCDHGRDDEGNCTAPVQHAVWCRGCTPVYVSGGEFDGTPYDECQVDWPCSPVLAMCASFGVSLTGKALPTDRLE
;
A
#
# COMPACT_ATOMS: atom_id res chain seq x y z
N MET A 1 12.55 7.12 16.25
CA MET A 1 12.79 6.20 15.13
C MET A 1 13.18 7.05 13.94
N LYS A 2 14.31 6.76 13.29
CA LYS A 2 14.68 7.44 12.05
C LYS A 2 13.66 7.06 10.97
N GLY A 3 13.11 8.03 10.26
CA GLY A 3 12.20 7.76 9.14
C GLY A 3 12.92 7.02 8.02
N VAL A 4 12.18 6.46 7.06
CA VAL A 4 12.78 5.80 5.87
C VAL A 4 13.67 6.73 5.06
N TRP A 5 13.38 8.03 5.10
CA TRP A 5 14.22 9.07 4.55
C TRP A 5 15.67 9.04 5.05
N GLU A 6 15.91 8.52 6.25
CA GLU A 6 17.22 8.42 6.89
C GLU A 6 17.71 6.97 7.04
N SER A 7 16.91 6.00 6.57
CA SER A 7 17.23 4.58 6.69
C SER A 7 17.94 4.09 5.44
N PRO A 8 18.90 3.16 5.58
CA PRO A 8 19.56 2.59 4.43
C PRO A 8 18.58 1.79 3.57
N LEU A 9 18.72 1.93 2.26
CA LEU A 9 17.89 1.27 1.26
C LEU A 9 18.78 0.49 0.29
N ALA A 10 18.20 -0.44 -0.45
CA ALA A 10 18.77 -0.94 -1.70
C ALA A 10 17.82 -0.62 -2.85
N VAL A 11 18.36 -0.47 -4.05
CA VAL A 11 17.59 -0.38 -5.29
C VAL A 11 17.69 -1.73 -5.98
N GLN A 12 16.55 -2.40 -6.10
CA GLN A 12 16.43 -3.57 -6.95
C GLN A 12 16.14 -3.10 -8.38
N VAL A 13 16.85 -3.64 -9.36
CA VAL A 13 16.69 -3.33 -10.78
C VAL A 13 16.49 -4.63 -11.56
N GLU A 14 15.47 -4.67 -12.40
CA GLU A 14 15.19 -5.76 -13.33
C GLU A 14 15.37 -5.26 -14.77
N ALA A 15 16.14 -6.00 -15.56
CA ALA A 15 16.28 -5.76 -17.00
C ALA A 15 16.71 -7.05 -17.72
N TYR A 16 16.20 -7.28 -18.93
CA TYR A 16 16.59 -8.43 -19.76
C TYR A 16 16.45 -9.79 -19.07
N GLY A 17 15.46 -9.94 -18.17
CA GLY A 17 15.24 -11.15 -17.37
C GLY A 17 16.26 -11.39 -16.25
N LEU A 18 17.11 -10.40 -15.97
CA LEU A 18 18.06 -10.41 -14.87
C LEU A 18 17.63 -9.41 -13.78
N GLN A 19 17.99 -9.73 -12.54
CA GLN A 19 17.63 -8.94 -11.37
C GLN A 19 18.88 -8.66 -10.54
N TRP A 20 19.14 -7.38 -10.28
CA TRP A 20 20.28 -6.90 -9.50
C TRP A 20 19.78 -6.11 -8.29
N VAL A 21 20.58 -6.07 -7.23
CA VAL A 21 20.31 -5.29 -6.02
C VAL A 21 21.53 -4.43 -5.73
N PHE A 22 21.34 -3.11 -5.72
CA PHE A 22 22.38 -2.10 -5.49
C PHE A 22 22.17 -1.42 -4.14
N GLY A 23 23.18 -1.46 -3.28
CA GLY A 23 23.11 -0.84 -1.96
C GLY A 23 24.21 -1.36 -1.02
N PRO A 24 24.21 -0.92 0.25
CA PRO A 24 23.25 0.01 0.85
C PRO A 24 23.46 1.45 0.37
N LEU A 25 22.37 2.15 0.06
CA LEU A 25 22.32 3.59 -0.15
C LEU A 25 21.87 4.24 1.17
N PRO A 26 22.50 5.33 1.62
CA PRO A 26 22.35 5.80 3.00
C PRO A 26 20.97 6.38 3.30
N THR A 27 20.26 6.89 2.28
CA THR A 27 18.98 7.60 2.40
C THR A 27 18.14 7.45 1.13
N LEU A 28 16.84 7.78 1.21
CA LEU A 28 15.96 7.80 0.03
C LEU A 28 16.42 8.80 -1.05
N PRO A 29 16.83 10.04 -0.74
CA PRO A 29 17.39 10.94 -1.75
C PRO A 29 18.60 10.37 -2.49
N ALA A 30 19.53 9.71 -1.78
CA ALA A 30 20.69 9.06 -2.41
C ALA A 30 20.27 7.90 -3.32
N ALA A 31 19.20 7.17 -2.95
CA ALA A 31 18.64 6.12 -3.80
C ALA A 31 17.93 6.68 -5.04
N MET A 32 17.23 7.80 -4.91
CA MET A 32 16.60 8.50 -6.03
C MET A 32 17.64 9.09 -6.98
N GLU A 33 18.72 9.66 -6.46
CA GLU A 33 19.85 10.17 -7.24
C GLU A 33 20.49 9.03 -8.06
N PHE A 34 20.77 7.89 -7.43
CA PHE A 34 21.27 6.69 -8.13
C PHE A 34 20.35 6.25 -9.28
N VAL A 35 19.04 6.18 -9.03
CA VAL A 35 18.06 5.84 -10.07
C VAL A 35 18.06 6.87 -11.19
N SER A 36 18.07 8.16 -10.86
CA SER A 36 18.08 9.23 -11.86
C SER A 36 19.35 9.24 -12.71
N GLU A 37 20.50 8.86 -12.16
CA GLU A 37 21.77 8.86 -12.88
C GLU A 37 21.99 7.58 -13.71
N HIS A 38 21.49 6.44 -13.23
CA HIS A 38 21.90 5.13 -13.75
C HIS A 38 20.75 4.22 -14.20
N VAL A 39 19.52 4.53 -13.80
CA VAL A 39 18.33 3.67 -14.04
C VAL A 39 17.15 4.53 -14.56
N TRP A 40 17.46 5.63 -15.24
CA TRP A 40 16.49 6.62 -15.71
C TRP A 40 15.65 6.15 -16.89
N ASP A 41 16.16 5.20 -17.69
CA ASP A 41 15.43 4.61 -18.81
C ASP A 41 14.43 3.58 -18.29
N THR A 42 13.26 4.06 -17.92
CA THR A 42 12.17 3.25 -17.36
C THR A 42 11.54 2.27 -18.35
N ASP A 43 11.76 2.44 -19.64
CA ASP A 43 11.31 1.48 -20.66
C ASP A 43 12.19 0.23 -20.66
N THR A 44 13.49 0.42 -20.39
CA THR A 44 14.46 -0.66 -20.30
C THR A 44 14.55 -1.27 -18.90
N TYR A 45 14.47 -0.44 -17.85
CA TYR A 45 14.74 -0.82 -16.49
C TYR A 45 13.50 -0.67 -15.59
N ARG A 46 13.12 -1.75 -14.91
CA ARG A 46 12.17 -1.67 -13.78
C ARG A 46 12.95 -1.60 -12.48
N HIS A 47 12.58 -0.73 -11.56
CA HIS A 47 13.27 -0.63 -10.28
C HIS A 47 12.31 -0.51 -9.09
N GLN A 48 12.79 -0.95 -7.92
CA GLN A 48 12.07 -0.89 -6.65
C GLN A 48 13.04 -0.49 -5.52
N TYR A 49 12.61 0.38 -4.62
CA TYR A 49 13.33 0.68 -3.39
C TYR A 49 13.01 -0.36 -2.30
N LEU A 50 14.06 -0.98 -1.76
CA LEU A 50 13.98 -1.99 -0.70
C LEU A 50 14.52 -1.38 0.61
N SER A 51 13.69 -1.31 1.63
CA SER A 51 14.16 -0.90 2.96
C SER A 51 15.07 -1.97 3.56
N LEU A 52 16.29 -1.58 3.92
CA LEU A 52 17.21 -2.45 4.62
C LEU A 52 17.00 -2.28 6.13
N ILE A 53 16.63 -3.38 6.79
CA ILE A 53 16.47 -3.42 8.24
C ILE A 53 17.63 -4.23 8.80
N ASP A 54 18.27 -3.72 9.85
CA ASP A 54 19.30 -4.47 10.56
C ASP A 54 18.73 -5.81 11.07
N PRO A 55 19.40 -6.96 10.86
CA PRO A 55 18.88 -8.26 11.27
C PRO A 55 18.50 -8.37 12.75
N SER A 56 19.23 -7.68 13.64
CA SER A 56 18.95 -7.66 15.08
C SER A 56 17.69 -6.84 15.40
N GLU A 57 17.40 -5.81 14.63
CA GLU A 57 16.16 -5.04 14.71
C GLU A 57 14.97 -5.77 14.08
N ALA A 58 15.20 -6.51 12.98
CA ALA A 58 14.18 -7.27 12.28
C ALA A 58 13.48 -8.29 13.20
N ALA A 59 14.25 -9.00 14.03
CA ALA A 59 13.69 -9.95 15.00
C ALA A 59 12.76 -9.28 16.02
N VAL A 60 13.09 -8.07 16.47
CA VAL A 60 12.25 -7.30 17.41
C VAL A 60 10.98 -6.83 16.71
N ARG A 61 11.08 -6.33 15.48
CA ARG A 61 9.92 -5.85 14.70
C ARG A 61 8.96 -6.98 14.33
N LEU A 62 9.47 -8.13 13.87
CA LEU A 62 8.66 -9.28 13.48
C LEU A 62 7.89 -9.90 14.66
N ASN A 63 8.42 -9.80 15.88
CA ASN A 63 7.81 -10.38 17.08
C ASN A 63 7.05 -9.34 17.94
N ARG A 64 7.00 -8.08 17.51
CA ARG A 64 6.26 -7.04 18.23
C ARG A 64 4.77 -7.32 18.07
N ARG A 65 4.08 -7.59 19.18
CA ARG A 65 2.61 -7.59 19.18
C ARG A 65 2.15 -6.15 19.03
N VAL A 66 1.40 -5.87 17.97
CA VAL A 66 0.72 -4.59 17.75
C VAL A 66 -0.09 -4.28 19.01
N ARG A 67 0.30 -3.27 19.79
CA ARG A 67 -0.55 -2.77 20.86
C ARG A 67 -1.59 -1.87 20.19
N GLU A 68 -2.86 -2.23 20.37
CA GLU A 68 -3.98 -1.33 20.10
C GLU A 68 -3.71 0.02 20.79
N GLY A 69 -3.73 1.12 20.02
CA GLY A 69 -3.65 2.46 20.60
C GLY A 69 -2.53 3.36 20.07
N ASN A 70 -2.27 3.37 18.76
CA ASN A 70 -1.69 4.55 18.13
C ASN A 70 -2.48 4.86 16.85
N PRO A 71 -3.37 5.87 16.85
CA PRO A 71 -4.09 6.28 15.66
C PRO A 71 -3.10 7.08 14.81
N GLY A 72 -2.28 6.37 14.03
CA GLY A 72 -1.67 7.01 12.88
C GLY A 72 -2.79 7.60 12.00
N LEU A 73 -2.49 8.63 11.21
CA LEU A 73 -3.46 9.27 10.30
C LEU A 73 -4.22 8.28 9.38
N PHE A 74 -3.72 7.06 9.26
CA PHE A 74 -4.27 5.99 8.46
C PHE A 74 -4.28 4.70 9.29
N ASP A 75 -5.46 4.27 9.73
CA ASP A 75 -5.65 2.91 10.23
C ASP A 75 -5.44 1.96 9.03
N ALA A 76 -4.33 1.23 9.01
CA ALA A 76 -4.24 0.08 8.12
C ALA A 76 -5.32 -0.90 8.59
N PRO A 77 -6.35 -1.24 7.78
CA PRO A 77 -7.42 -2.09 8.26
C PRO A 77 -6.81 -3.40 8.77
N GLY A 78 -7.15 -3.75 10.01
CA GLY A 78 -6.88 -5.09 10.52
C GLY A 78 -7.42 -6.10 9.51
N ARG A 79 -6.77 -7.26 9.37
CA ARG A 79 -7.20 -8.35 8.46
C ARG A 79 -8.66 -8.79 8.66
N SER A 80 -9.33 -8.33 9.71
CA SER A 80 -10.72 -8.55 10.06
C SER A 80 -11.74 -7.72 9.26
N GLN A 81 -11.34 -6.65 8.55
CA GLN A 81 -12.24 -5.85 7.72
C GLN A 81 -11.93 -6.06 6.23
N GLN A 82 -12.52 -7.11 5.66
CA GLN A 82 -12.38 -7.44 4.23
C GLN A 82 -13.49 -6.79 3.41
N GLU A 83 -13.14 -6.23 2.25
CA GLU A 83 -14.15 -5.77 1.29
C GLU A 83 -14.95 -6.94 0.74
N PRO A 84 -16.25 -6.78 0.43
CA PRO A 84 -17.07 -7.85 -0.12
C PRO A 84 -16.46 -8.52 -1.37
N LEU A 85 -15.83 -7.73 -2.23
CA LEU A 85 -15.14 -8.23 -3.42
C LEU A 85 -13.87 -9.03 -3.07
N GLU A 86 -13.13 -8.66 -2.01
CA GLU A 86 -11.98 -9.42 -1.53
C GLU A 86 -12.44 -10.80 -1.01
N VAL A 87 -13.53 -10.82 -0.23
CA VAL A 87 -14.13 -12.06 0.27
C VAL A 87 -14.54 -12.97 -0.88
N ALA A 88 -15.20 -12.42 -1.90
CA ALA A 88 -15.65 -13.17 -3.07
C ALA A 88 -14.47 -13.76 -3.87
N LEU A 89 -13.39 -13.00 -4.05
CA LEU A 89 -12.17 -13.48 -4.70
C LEU A 89 -11.49 -14.59 -3.90
N ARG A 90 -11.33 -14.42 -2.59
CA ARG A 90 -10.75 -15.48 -1.73
C ARG A 90 -11.59 -16.76 -1.78
N ALA A 91 -12.92 -16.64 -1.77
CA ALA A 91 -13.80 -17.79 -1.91
C ALA A 91 -13.67 -18.48 -3.27
N ALA A 92 -13.47 -17.71 -4.35
CA ALA A 92 -13.26 -18.26 -5.68
C ALA A 92 -11.89 -18.97 -5.81
N ILE A 93 -10.82 -18.39 -5.27
CA ILE A 93 -9.49 -19.03 -5.19
C ILE A 93 -9.61 -20.33 -4.39
N ALA A 94 -10.29 -20.31 -3.23
CA ALA A 94 -10.47 -21.50 -2.39
C ALA A 94 -11.16 -22.64 -3.12
N ARG A 95 -12.20 -22.32 -3.89
CA ARG A 95 -12.97 -23.29 -4.67
C ARG A 95 -12.13 -23.98 -5.75
N GLU A 96 -11.19 -23.26 -6.37
CA GLU A 96 -10.42 -23.77 -7.52
C GLU A 96 -9.04 -24.33 -7.16
N HIS A 97 -8.44 -23.82 -6.08
CA HIS A 97 -7.05 -24.11 -5.72
C HIS A 97 -6.84 -24.53 -4.26
N GLY A 98 -7.92 -24.66 -3.47
CA GLY A 98 -7.84 -25.02 -2.05
C GLY A 98 -7.61 -23.83 -1.12
N GLY A 99 -7.64 -24.11 0.17
CA GLY A 99 -7.36 -23.13 1.23
C GLY A 99 -5.90 -22.71 1.28
N VAL A 100 -5.62 -21.69 2.10
CA VAL A 100 -4.24 -21.26 2.38
C VAL A 100 -3.47 -22.41 3.02
N GLY A 101 -2.31 -22.74 2.45
CA GLY A 101 -1.43 -23.82 2.89
C GLY A 101 -1.71 -25.17 2.24
N ASP A 102 -2.76 -25.31 1.42
CA ASP A 102 -3.09 -26.56 0.72
C ASP A 102 -2.16 -26.80 -0.49
N GLY A 103 -1.54 -25.75 -1.03
CA GLY A 103 -0.57 -25.89 -2.12
C GLY A 103 0.00 -24.57 -2.65
N PRO A 104 1.18 -24.62 -3.29
CA PRO A 104 1.94 -23.42 -3.66
C PRO A 104 1.24 -22.52 -4.69
N HIS A 105 0.37 -23.10 -5.53
CA HIS A 105 -0.37 -22.34 -6.54
C HIS A 105 -1.47 -21.46 -5.91
N GLY A 106 -2.27 -22.03 -5.00
CA GLY A 106 -3.26 -21.28 -4.24
C GLY A 106 -2.60 -20.23 -3.35
N ASP A 107 -1.51 -20.58 -2.67
CA ASP A 107 -0.75 -19.66 -1.82
C ASP A 107 -0.20 -18.47 -2.59
N GLY A 108 0.30 -18.69 -3.81
CA GLY A 108 0.74 -17.61 -4.70
C GLY A 108 -0.39 -16.64 -5.05
N LEU A 109 -1.61 -17.15 -5.29
CA LEU A 109 -2.77 -16.34 -5.62
C LEU A 109 -3.28 -15.54 -4.41
N TYR A 110 -3.30 -16.13 -3.22
CA TYR A 110 -3.63 -15.41 -1.98
C TYR A 110 -2.60 -14.33 -1.67
N ALA A 111 -1.31 -14.65 -1.80
CA ALA A 111 -0.23 -13.68 -1.60
C ALA A 111 -0.32 -12.52 -2.60
N HIS A 112 -0.65 -12.82 -3.86
CA HIS A 112 -0.86 -11.79 -4.87
C HIS A 112 -2.05 -10.88 -4.54
N LEU A 113 -3.19 -11.46 -4.14
CA LEU A 113 -4.35 -10.68 -3.70
C LEU A 113 -4.06 -9.83 -2.46
N ASP A 114 -3.29 -10.35 -1.50
CA ASP A 114 -2.90 -9.65 -0.26
C ASP A 114 -2.08 -8.38 -0.53
N ILE A 115 -1.22 -8.41 -1.56
CA ILE A 115 -0.46 -7.22 -2.01
C ILE A 115 -1.43 -6.14 -2.49
N HIS A 116 -2.46 -6.53 -3.23
CA HIS A 116 -3.47 -5.63 -3.79
C HIS A 116 -4.70 -5.46 -2.88
N ARG A 117 -4.56 -5.68 -1.57
CA ARG A 117 -5.68 -5.53 -0.64
C ARG A 117 -6.21 -4.08 -0.64
N PRO A 118 -7.52 -3.90 -0.42
CA PRO A 118 -8.13 -2.59 -0.29
C PRO A 118 -7.57 -1.85 0.93
N TRP A 119 -7.28 -0.57 0.74
CA TRP A 119 -6.86 0.36 1.78
C TRP A 119 -7.93 1.44 1.92
N ARG A 120 -8.66 1.42 3.03
CA ARG A 120 -9.67 2.43 3.36
C ARG A 120 -8.98 3.68 3.89
N VAL A 121 -9.11 4.78 3.17
CA VAL A 121 -8.47 6.04 3.54
C VAL A 121 -9.53 7.09 3.84
N ALA A 122 -9.40 7.71 5.00
CA ALA A 122 -10.13 8.91 5.35
C ALA A 122 -9.53 10.09 4.59
N VAL A 123 -10.32 10.67 3.68
CA VAL A 123 -9.95 11.83 2.88
C VAL A 123 -10.67 13.06 3.42
N LYS A 124 -9.90 14.10 3.70
CA LYS A 124 -10.39 15.47 3.92
C LYS A 124 -9.63 16.42 3.00
N ARG A 125 -10.21 17.58 2.69
CA ARG A 125 -9.49 18.66 2.02
C ARG A 125 -8.26 19.05 2.84
N HIS A 126 -7.15 19.40 2.18
CA HIS A 126 -5.90 19.79 2.84
C HIS A 126 -6.09 20.82 3.96
N ALA A 127 -6.85 21.89 3.66
CA ALA A 127 -7.24 22.93 4.63
C ALA A 127 -7.91 22.39 5.91
N CYS A 128 -8.62 21.25 5.83
CA CYS A 128 -9.23 20.63 7.01
C CYS A 128 -8.23 19.86 7.87
N TRP A 129 -7.13 19.37 7.29
CA TRP A 129 -6.03 18.72 8.01
C TRP A 129 -5.15 19.74 8.74
N GLU A 130 -4.85 20.85 8.09
CA GLU A 130 -4.07 21.94 8.69
C GLU A 130 -4.88 22.75 9.70
N GLY A 131 -6.21 22.62 9.65
CA GLY A 131 -7.11 23.42 10.46
C GLY A 131 -7.32 24.84 9.93
N ASP A 132 -6.94 25.11 8.70
CA ASP A 132 -7.21 26.36 7.98
C ASP A 132 -8.52 26.27 7.18
N CYS A 133 -9.59 25.83 7.84
CA CYS A 133 -10.92 25.71 7.22
C CYS A 133 -12.02 26.32 8.10
N ASP A 134 -13.09 26.78 7.45
CA ASP A 134 -14.24 27.44 8.09
C ASP A 134 -15.21 26.48 8.79
N HIS A 135 -14.88 25.19 8.85
CA HIS A 135 -15.72 24.19 9.50
C HIS A 135 -15.63 24.26 11.03
N GLY A 136 -16.70 23.84 11.70
CA GLY A 136 -16.73 23.71 13.15
C GLY A 136 -15.67 22.74 13.68
N ARG A 137 -15.34 22.89 14.97
CA ARG A 137 -14.40 22.02 15.68
C ARG A 137 -15.14 21.15 16.68
N ASP A 138 -14.69 19.91 16.84
CA ASP A 138 -15.14 19.06 17.94
C ASP A 138 -14.42 19.42 19.24
N ASP A 139 -14.78 18.75 20.33
CA ASP A 139 -14.24 18.98 21.67
C ASP A 139 -12.73 18.66 21.76
N GLU A 140 -12.18 17.97 20.75
CA GLU A 140 -10.76 17.60 20.64
C GLU A 140 -9.98 18.55 19.72
N GLY A 141 -10.66 19.55 19.13
CA GLY A 141 -10.06 20.53 18.22
C GLY A 141 -9.95 20.07 16.77
N ASN A 142 -10.50 18.91 16.41
CA ASN A 142 -10.48 18.40 15.04
C ASN A 142 -11.56 19.05 14.20
N CYS A 143 -11.29 19.18 12.89
CA CYS A 143 -12.28 19.66 11.93
C CYS A 143 -13.46 18.68 11.81
N THR A 144 -14.68 19.18 12.02
CA THR A 144 -15.95 18.42 11.96
C THR A 144 -16.48 18.17 10.54
N ALA A 145 -15.76 18.60 9.51
CA ALA A 145 -16.14 18.31 8.13
C ALA A 145 -16.34 16.79 7.94
N PRO A 146 -17.40 16.37 7.22
CA PRO A 146 -17.66 14.96 6.98
C PRO A 146 -16.44 14.32 6.29
N VAL A 147 -15.94 13.24 6.89
CA VAL A 147 -14.86 12.44 6.33
C VAL A 147 -15.38 11.74 5.10
N GLN A 148 -14.73 11.98 3.95
CA GLN A 148 -14.95 11.13 2.79
C GLN A 148 -14.06 9.90 2.94
N HIS A 149 -14.55 8.75 2.48
CA HIS A 149 -13.77 7.53 2.49
C HIS A 149 -13.48 7.11 1.05
N ALA A 150 -12.19 6.98 0.74
CA ALA A 150 -11.72 6.37 -0.50
C ALA A 150 -11.25 4.94 -0.21
N VAL A 151 -11.27 4.09 -1.23
CA VAL A 151 -10.69 2.75 -1.17
C VAL A 151 -9.62 2.67 -2.25
N TRP A 152 -8.36 2.66 -1.83
CA TRP A 152 -7.22 2.59 -2.72
C TRP A 152 -6.60 1.21 -2.71
N CYS A 153 -5.91 0.85 -3.79
CA CYS A 153 -5.13 -0.37 -3.84
C CYS A 153 -3.80 -0.16 -3.14
N ARG A 154 -3.57 -0.90 -2.06
CA ARG A 154 -2.34 -0.82 -1.27
C ARG A 154 -1.08 -1.11 -2.09
N GLY A 155 -1.12 -2.12 -2.95
CA GLY A 155 0.04 -2.53 -3.75
C GLY A 155 0.32 -1.63 -4.96
N CYS A 156 -0.65 -0.81 -5.37
CA CYS A 156 -0.52 0.04 -6.57
C CYS A 156 -0.34 1.52 -6.25
N THR A 157 -0.75 1.96 -5.06
CA THR A 157 -0.61 3.35 -4.63
C THR A 157 0.78 3.54 -4.00
N PRO A 158 1.68 4.33 -4.62
CA PRO A 158 3.01 4.56 -4.08
C PRO A 158 2.95 5.47 -2.85
N VAL A 159 3.86 5.27 -1.90
CA VAL A 159 3.93 6.02 -0.65
C VAL A 159 5.32 6.65 -0.42
N TYR A 160 5.37 7.91 0.03
CA TYR A 160 6.55 8.73 0.34
C TYR A 160 7.41 8.18 1.49
N VAL A 161 6.80 7.50 2.46
CA VAL A 161 7.47 7.07 3.70
C VAL A 161 7.04 5.64 4.00
N SER A 162 7.83 4.59 3.74
CA SER A 162 7.49 3.25 4.29
C SER A 162 7.76 3.22 5.80
N GLY A 163 6.95 3.95 6.59
CA GLY A 163 7.12 4.20 8.02
C GLY A 163 6.91 2.96 8.89
N GLY A 164 7.70 1.91 8.70
CA GLY A 164 7.52 0.65 9.40
C GLY A 164 6.09 0.12 9.30
N GLU A 165 5.55 -0.32 10.43
CA GLU A 165 4.27 -1.01 10.62
C GLU A 165 3.02 -0.19 10.23
N PHE A 166 3.19 1.08 9.85
CA PHE A 166 2.10 1.99 9.47
C PHE A 166 2.36 2.49 8.05
N ASP A 167 1.53 2.03 7.13
CA ASP A 167 1.59 2.32 5.70
C ASP A 167 1.80 3.83 5.46
N GLY A 168 2.73 4.17 4.55
CA GLY A 168 3.23 5.53 4.36
C GLY A 168 2.25 6.57 3.86
N THR A 169 2.68 7.82 3.75
CA THR A 169 1.90 8.87 3.08
C THR A 169 1.87 8.61 1.57
N PRO A 170 0.71 8.45 0.92
CA PRO A 170 0.63 8.22 -0.52
C PRO A 170 1.03 9.45 -1.33
N TYR A 171 1.47 9.25 -2.56
CA TYR A 171 1.61 10.33 -3.54
C TYR A 171 0.23 10.68 -4.08
N ASP A 172 -0.21 11.91 -3.87
CA ASP A 172 -1.56 12.36 -4.23
C ASP A 172 -1.83 12.24 -5.73
N GLU A 173 -0.80 12.45 -6.56
CA GLU A 173 -0.90 12.34 -8.02
C GLU A 173 -0.98 10.88 -8.50
N CYS A 174 -0.62 9.91 -7.66
CA CYS A 174 -0.44 8.51 -8.03
C CYS A 174 -1.37 7.55 -7.26
N GLN A 175 -2.44 8.06 -6.65
CA GLN A 175 -3.44 7.25 -5.96
C GLN A 175 -4.17 6.33 -6.95
N VAL A 176 -4.20 5.03 -6.65
CA VAL A 176 -4.86 4.02 -7.49
C VAL A 176 -6.07 3.46 -6.75
N ASP A 177 -7.26 3.63 -7.32
CA ASP A 177 -8.48 3.10 -6.75
C ASP A 177 -8.48 1.56 -6.70
N TRP A 178 -9.18 1.03 -5.71
CA TRP A 178 -9.47 -0.40 -5.61
C TRP A 178 -10.92 -0.69 -6.02
N PRO A 179 -11.18 -1.71 -6.85
CA PRO A 179 -10.23 -2.68 -7.40
C PRO A 179 -9.33 -2.11 -8.50
N CYS A 180 -8.02 -2.32 -8.36
CA CYS A 180 -7.04 -1.96 -9.39
C CYS A 180 -7.02 -2.99 -10.53
N SER A 181 -6.36 -2.68 -11.65
CA SER A 181 -6.30 -3.56 -12.83
C SER A 181 -5.90 -5.02 -12.54
N PRO A 182 -4.90 -5.33 -11.68
CA PRO A 182 -4.63 -6.71 -11.28
C PRO A 182 -5.82 -7.44 -10.63
N VAL A 183 -6.53 -6.77 -9.73
CA VAL A 183 -7.71 -7.33 -9.04
C VAL A 183 -8.87 -7.52 -10.01
N LEU A 184 -9.07 -6.57 -10.93
CA LEU A 184 -10.05 -6.72 -12.01
C LEU A 184 -9.73 -7.91 -12.92
N ALA A 185 -8.45 -8.13 -13.24
CA ALA A 185 -8.03 -9.29 -14.01
C ALA A 185 -8.27 -10.60 -13.24
N MET A 186 -8.00 -10.65 -11.93
CA MET A 186 -8.36 -11.79 -11.09
C MET A 186 -9.88 -12.03 -11.09
N CYS A 187 -10.69 -10.98 -10.97
CA CYS A 187 -12.15 -11.10 -11.04
C CYS A 187 -12.60 -11.74 -12.35
N ALA A 188 -12.04 -11.30 -13.48
CA ALA A 188 -12.34 -11.87 -14.79
C ALA A 188 -11.94 -13.35 -14.87
N SER A 189 -10.74 -13.70 -14.40
CA SER A 189 -10.24 -15.08 -14.41
C SER A 189 -11.08 -16.04 -13.56
N PHE A 190 -11.57 -15.58 -12.41
CA PHE A 190 -12.34 -16.39 -11.46
C PHE A 190 -13.87 -16.24 -11.60
N GLY A 191 -14.33 -15.49 -12.61
CA GLY A 191 -15.76 -15.22 -12.83
C GLY A 191 -16.45 -14.47 -11.69
N VAL A 192 -15.72 -13.67 -10.92
CA VAL A 192 -16.24 -12.90 -9.79
C VAL A 192 -16.82 -11.58 -10.31
N SER A 193 -18.12 -11.35 -10.07
CA SER A 193 -18.80 -10.12 -10.48
C SER A 193 -18.46 -8.96 -9.55
N LEU A 194 -18.20 -7.79 -10.13
CA LEU A 194 -18.08 -6.54 -9.37
C LEU A 194 -19.45 -6.20 -8.80
N THR A 195 -19.61 -6.25 -7.47
CA THR A 195 -20.84 -5.88 -6.78
C THR A 195 -20.56 -4.74 -5.80
N GLY A 196 -21.43 -3.73 -5.77
CA GLY A 196 -21.32 -2.58 -4.86
C GLY A 196 -20.43 -1.43 -5.38
N LYS A 197 -20.63 -0.22 -4.83
CA LYS A 197 -20.00 1.07 -5.19
C LYS A 197 -18.46 1.08 -4.98
N ALA A 198 -17.73 0.28 -5.73
CA ALA A 198 -16.28 0.38 -5.90
C ALA A 198 -15.93 0.93 -7.29
N LEU A 199 -16.82 1.75 -7.85
CA LEU A 199 -16.50 2.60 -8.99
C LEU A 199 -16.03 3.94 -8.42
N PRO A 200 -14.94 4.53 -8.96
CA PRO A 200 -14.38 5.78 -8.47
C PRO A 200 -15.50 6.80 -8.29
N THR A 201 -15.73 7.27 -7.06
CA THR A 201 -16.50 8.50 -6.88
C THR A 201 -15.69 9.59 -7.56
N ASP A 202 -16.30 10.21 -8.57
CA ASP A 202 -15.77 11.31 -9.35
C ASP A 202 -14.77 12.14 -8.54
N ARG A 203 -13.52 12.20 -9.02
CA ARG A 203 -12.53 13.15 -8.52
C ARG A 203 -13.13 14.54 -8.72
N LEU A 204 -13.72 15.09 -7.65
CA LEU A 204 -14.24 16.44 -7.66
C LEU A 204 -13.05 17.39 -7.80
N GLU A 205 -13.04 18.10 -8.93
CA GLU A 205 -12.30 19.34 -9.16
C GLU A 205 -12.53 20.37 -8.04
#